data_AF-A0A959TI31-F1
#
_entry.id   AF-A0A959TI31-F1
#
_cell.length_a   1.000
_cell.length_b   1.000
_cell.length_c   1.000
_cell.angle_alpha   90.00
_cell.angle_beta   90.00
_cell.angle_gamma   90.00
#
_symmetry.space_group_name_H-M   'P 1'
#
loop_
_entity.id
_entity.type
_entity.pdbx_description
1 polymer ?
#
loop_
_entity_poly.entity_id
_entity_poly.type
_entity_poly.pdbx_seq_one_letter_code
_entity_poly.pdbx_strand_id
1 'polypeptide(L)'
;VFTWATLAFQALFPLAVWWPFTRSLFLAGGVVFHVSTGMLLDIPEMGAAFLVAYALWLPEGTARTILEAPRAAMRRLSPAS
;
A
#
# COMPACT_ATOMS: atom_id res chain seq x y z
N VAL A 1 15.18 -21.65 7.97
CA VAL A 1 13.82 -21.73 7.36
C VAL A 1 13.24 -20.34 7.13
N PHE A 2 13.11 -19.51 8.17
CA PHE A 2 12.52 -18.17 8.07
C PHE A 2 13.16 -17.27 6.99
N THR A 3 14.48 -17.17 6.96
CA THR A 3 15.22 -16.39 5.94
C THR A 3 14.84 -16.78 4.50
N TRP A 4 14.83 -18.08 4.20
CA TRP A 4 14.50 -18.57 2.87
C TRP A 4 13.04 -18.33 2.50
N ALA A 5 12.13 -18.45 3.47
CA ALA A 5 10.72 -18.12 3.27
C ALA A 5 10.52 -16.62 2.99
N THR A 6 11.22 -15.74 3.71
CA THR A 6 11.16 -14.28 3.48
C THR A 6 11.70 -13.92 2.10
N LEU A 7 12.83 -14.51 1.69
CA LEU A 7 13.40 -14.28 0.35
C LEU A 7 12.47 -14.77 -0.75
N ALA A 8 11.90 -15.97 -0.60
CA ALA A 8 10.92 -16.48 -1.55
C ALA A 8 9.70 -15.58 -1.63
N PHE A 9 9.18 -15.10 -0.50
CA PHE A 9 8.07 -14.14 -0.48
C PHE A 9 8.42 -12.84 -1.21
N GLN A 10 9.59 -12.24 -0.93
CA GLN A 10 10.03 -11.01 -1.60
C GLN A 10 10.18 -11.20 -3.12
N ALA A 11 10.72 -12.33 -3.56
CA ALA A 11 10.89 -12.66 -4.98
C ALA A 11 9.54 -12.90 -5.68
N LEU A 12 8.59 -13.53 -4.99
CA LEU A 12 7.27 -13.87 -5.55
C LEU A 12 6.26 -12.74 -5.41
N PHE A 13 6.50 -11.74 -4.57
CA PHE A 13 5.57 -10.65 -4.32
C PHE A 13 5.16 -9.90 -5.61
N PRO A 14 6.08 -9.49 -6.52
CA PRO A 14 5.70 -8.82 -7.76
C PRO A 14 4.78 -9.66 -8.65
N LEU A 15 5.04 -10.97 -8.72
CA LEU A 15 4.18 -11.92 -9.42
C LEU A 15 2.81 -11.98 -8.74
N ALA A 16 2.77 -12.15 -7.42
CA ALA A 16 1.53 -12.24 -6.65
C ALA A 16 0.64 -11.00 -6.78
N VAL A 17 1.21 -9.79 -6.85
CA VAL A 17 0.42 -8.56 -7.07
C VAL A 17 0.01 -8.35 -8.53
N TRP A 18 0.66 -9.02 -9.48
CA TRP A 18 0.31 -8.93 -10.89
C TRP A 18 -1.07 -9.56 -11.18
N TRP A 19 -1.39 -10.67 -10.50
CA TRP A 19 -2.68 -11.35 -10.66
C TRP A 19 -3.81 -10.63 -9.92
N PRO A 20 -4.94 -10.32 -10.60
CA PRO A 20 -6.01 -9.49 -10.03
C PRO A 20 -6.70 -10.13 -8.82
N PHE A 21 -6.79 -11.46 -8.77
CA PHE A 21 -7.42 -12.18 -7.67
C PHE A 21 -6.63 -12.06 -6.35
N THR A 22 -5.30 -12.15 -6.44
CA THR A 22 -4.41 -12.11 -5.26
C THR A 22 -3.96 -10.69 -4.92
N ARG A 23 -3.94 -9.78 -5.89
CA ARG A 23 -3.46 -8.41 -5.76
C ARG A 23 -3.96 -7.68 -4.52
N SER A 24 -5.28 -7.59 -4.33
CA SER A 24 -5.84 -6.82 -3.22
C SER A 24 -5.42 -7.36 -1.86
N LEU A 25 -5.35 -8.69 -1.71
CA LEU A 25 -4.93 -9.32 -0.46
C LEU A 25 -3.45 -9.06 -0.17
N PHE A 26 -2.59 -9.20 -1.18
CA PHE A 26 -1.15 -8.98 -1.02
C PHE A 26 -0.80 -7.50 -0.80
N LEU A 27 -1.50 -6.57 -1.45
CA LEU A 27 -1.34 -5.14 -1.20
C LEU A 27 -1.76 -4.78 0.22
N ALA A 28 -2.91 -5.26 0.70
CA ALA A 28 -3.36 -5.01 2.07
C ALA A 28 -2.37 -5.60 3.10
N GLY A 29 -1.93 -6.84 2.89
CA GLY A 29 -0.93 -7.48 3.73
C GLY A 29 0.41 -6.73 3.72
N GLY A 30 0.86 -6.28 2.54
CA GLY A 30 2.07 -5.48 2.39
C GLY A 30 1.98 -4.14 3.11
N VAL A 31 0.84 -3.45 3.04
CA VAL A 31 0.59 -2.18 3.75
C VAL A 31 0.72 -2.41 5.26
N VAL A 32 0.03 -3.42 5.80
CA VAL A 32 0.10 -3.75 7.23
C VAL A 32 1.53 -4.10 7.64
N PHE A 33 2.20 -4.92 6.84
CA PHE A 33 3.57 -5.34 7.10
C PHE A 33 4.53 -4.13 7.12
N HIS A 34 4.51 -3.27 6.10
CA HIS A 34 5.44 -2.16 6.01
C HIS A 34 5.17 -1.01 6.97
N VAL A 35 3.91 -0.75 7.31
CA VAL A 35 3.57 0.15 8.42
C VAL A 35 4.11 -0.42 9.73
N SER A 36 3.84 -1.70 10.02
CA SER A 36 4.31 -2.35 11.24
C SER A 36 5.83 -2.37 11.33
N THR A 37 6.54 -2.75 10.27
CA THR A 37 8.01 -2.76 10.27
C THR A 37 8.59 -1.36 10.33
N GLY A 38 7.97 -0.38 9.67
CA GLY A 38 8.42 1.02 9.73
C GLY A 38 8.36 1.58 11.16
N MET A 39 7.32 1.23 11.91
CA MET A 39 7.18 1.62 13.32
C MET A 39 8.06 0.79 14.27
N LEU A 40 8.09 -0.54 14.12
CA LEU A 40 8.81 -1.43 15.04
C LEU A 40 10.34 -1.37 14.88
N LEU A 41 10.82 -1.07 13.66
CA LEU A 41 12.25 -0.99 13.37
C LEU A 41 12.78 0.46 13.37
N ASP A 42 11.90 1.45 13.58
CA ASP A 42 12.23 2.88 13.54
C ASP A 42 12.84 3.33 12.21
N ILE A 43 12.26 2.85 11.10
CA ILE A 43 12.66 3.20 9.71
C ILE A 43 11.40 3.56 8.91
N PRO A 44 10.73 4.68 9.24
CA PRO A 44 9.47 5.07 8.59
C PRO A 44 9.63 5.37 7.10
N GLU A 45 10.79 5.84 6.65
CA GLU A 45 11.07 6.19 5.24
C GLU A 45 11.00 4.96 4.34
N MET A 46 11.50 3.82 4.82
CA MET A 46 11.41 2.55 4.11
C MET A 46 9.94 2.12 3.95
N GLY A 47 9.17 2.18 5.04
CA GLY A 47 7.74 1.85 5.00
C GLY A 47 6.97 2.75 4.03
N ALA A 48 7.22 4.05 4.09
CA ALA A 48 6.63 5.03 3.18
C ALA A 48 7.00 4.78 1.71
N ALA A 49 8.26 4.47 1.42
CA ALA A 49 8.71 4.18 0.05
C ALA A 49 7.94 2.99 -0.56
N PHE A 50 7.74 1.91 0.20
CA PHE A 50 6.97 0.77 -0.28
C PHE A 50 5.47 1.09 -0.44
N LEU A 51 4.88 1.86 0.47
CA LEU A 51 3.48 2.29 0.35
C LEU A 51 3.24 3.10 -0.92
N VAL A 52 4.17 4.00 -1.26
CA VAL A 52 4.13 4.74 -2.52
C VAL A 52 4.27 3.80 -3.72
N ALA A 53 5.18 2.81 -3.66
CA ALA A 53 5.33 1.83 -4.72
C ALA A 53 4.05 1.00 -4.95
N TYR A 54 3.30 0.67 -3.89
CA TYR A 54 2.03 -0.06 -4.01
C TYR A 54 0.95 0.70 -4.75
N ALA A 55 1.03 2.04 -4.83
CA ALA A 55 0.11 2.83 -5.63
C ALA A 55 0.14 2.44 -7.13
N LEU A 56 1.26 1.90 -7.64
CA LEU A 56 1.35 1.42 -9.03
C LEU A 56 0.41 0.23 -9.32
N TRP A 57 0.12 -0.59 -8.32
CA TRP A 57 -0.73 -1.76 -8.47
C TRP A 57 -2.15 -1.55 -7.95
N LEU A 58 -2.50 -0.34 -7.51
CA LEU A 58 -3.83 -0.09 -6.96
C LEU A 58 -4.90 -0.24 -8.06
N PRO A 59 -6.02 -0.94 -7.79
CA PRO A 59 -7.16 -0.95 -8.70
C PRO A 59 -7.72 0.47 -8.88
N GLU A 60 -8.07 0.84 -10.10
CA GLU A 60 -8.60 2.17 -10.47
C GLU A 60 -9.76 2.63 -9.55
N GLY A 61 -10.72 1.75 -9.27
CA GLY A 61 -11.85 2.07 -8.38
C GLY A 61 -11.43 2.38 -6.94
N THR A 62 -10.43 1.65 -6.43
CA THR A 62 -9.86 1.92 -5.10
C THR A 62 -9.08 3.24 -5.12
N ALA A 63 -8.30 3.50 -6.17
CA ALA A 63 -7.49 4.70 -6.30
C ALA A 63 -8.38 5.96 -6.33
N ARG A 64 -9.47 5.93 -7.10
CA ARG A 64 -10.46 7.02 -7.12
C ARG A 64 -11.05 7.28 -5.75
N THR A 65 -11.48 6.24 -5.05
CA THR A 65 -12.06 6.35 -3.69
C THR A 65 -11.09 7.06 -2.73
N ILE A 66 -9.81 6.65 -2.76
CA ILE A 66 -8.77 7.23 -1.89
C ILE A 66 -8.50 8.70 -2.25
N LEU A 67 -8.51 9.07 -3.53
CA LEU A 67 -8.25 10.44 -3.98
C LEU A 67 -9.46 11.36 -3.79
N GLU A 68 -10.68 10.84 -3.92
CA GLU A 68 -11.91 11.61 -3.83
C GLU A 68 -12.32 11.92 -2.39
N ALA A 69 -12.08 11.01 -1.44
CA ALA A 69 -12.39 11.24 -0.02
C ALA A 69 -11.75 12.52 0.57
N PRO A 70 -10.42 12.75 0.44
CA PRO A 70 -9.78 13.97 0.93
C PRO A 70 -10.19 15.21 0.14
N ARG A 71 -10.43 15.09 -1.18
CA ARG A 71 -10.95 16.20 -2.00
C ARG A 71 -12.35 16.63 -1.58
N ALA A 72 -13.22 15.67 -1.29
CA ALA A 72 -14.57 15.93 -0.79
C ALA A 72 -14.54 16.58 0.60
N ALA A 73 -13.66 16.12 1.49
CA ALA A 73 -13.45 16.73 2.79
C ALA A 73 -12.94 18.18 2.68
N MET A 74 -11.94 18.44 1.83
CA MET A 74 -11.43 19.79 1.56
C MET A 74 -12.51 20.72 0.99
N ARG A 75 -13.34 20.24 0.05
CA ARG A 75 -14.44 21.04 -0.50
C ARG A 75 -15.48 21.44 0.55
N ARG A 76 -15.70 20.61 1.57
CA ARG A 76 -16.59 20.94 2.70
C ARG A 76 -15.98 21.99 3.63
N LEU A 77 -14.65 22.09 3.69
CA LEU A 77 -13.92 23.00 4.56
C LEU A 77 -13.60 24.35 3.89
N SER A 78 -13.67 24.45 2.57
CA SER A 78 -13.57 25.72 1.86
C SER A 78 -14.93 26.45 1.95
N PRO A 79 -15.04 27.57 2.68
CA PRO A 79 -16.24 28.40 2.60
C PRO A 79 -16.39 28.86 1.15
N ALA A 80 -17.61 28.84 0.62
CA ALA A 80 -17.91 29.48 -0.64
C ALA A 80 -17.63 30.98 -0.49
N SER A 81 -16.49 31.44 -1.03
CA SER A 81 -16.15 32.84 -1.21
C SER A 81 -16.87 33.40 -2.43
#